data_AF-A0A1G9I2C5-F1
#
_entry.id   AF-A0A1G9I2C5-F1
#
_cell.length_a   1.000
_cell.length_b   1.000
_cell.length_c   1.000
_cell.angle_alpha   90.00
_cell.angle_beta   90.00
_cell.angle_gamma   90.00
#
_symmetry.space_group_name_H-M   'P 1'
#
loop_
_entity.id
_entity.type
_entity.pdbx_description
1 polymer ?
#
loop_
_entity_poly.entity_id
_entity_poly.type
_entity_poly.pdbx_seq_one_letter_code
_entity_poly.pdbx_strand_id
1 'polypeptide(L)' 'MNTHLVSTTYRIAGIRGDLDVKWVLQELFDIFTEQGIGQATVEIAGDEQVLVVKHKPDQVPDRKVIAEAMGKAGNFQLLD' A
#
# COMPACT_ATOMS: atom_id res chain seq x y z
N MET A 1 22.01 -6.91 11.58
CA MET A 1 20.84 -6.45 10.80
C MET A 1 19.80 -7.54 10.83
N ASN A 2 18.59 -7.25 11.29
CA ASN A 2 17.48 -8.20 11.24
C ASN A 2 16.94 -8.26 9.80
N THR A 3 17.05 -9.40 9.15
CA THR A 3 16.68 -9.59 7.73
C THR A 3 15.27 -10.13 7.53
N HIS A 4 14.55 -10.37 8.64
CA HIS A 4 13.16 -10.83 8.62
C HIS A 4 12.23 -9.72 8.09
N LEU A 5 11.40 -10.05 7.11
CA LEU A 5 10.36 -9.16 6.59
C LEU A 5 9.04 -9.48 7.29
N VAL A 6 8.31 -8.43 7.66
CA VAL A 6 6.92 -8.51 8.13
C VAL A 6 6.01 -7.85 7.10
N SER A 7 4.71 -8.05 7.23
CA SER A 7 3.70 -7.38 6.39
C SER A 7 2.66 -6.69 7.25
N THR A 8 2.28 -5.48 6.84
CA THR A 8 1.09 -4.80 7.34
C THR A 8 0.04 -4.79 6.25
N THR A 9 -1.19 -5.15 6.61
CA THR A 9 -2.33 -5.20 5.68
C THR A 9 -3.31 -4.11 6.02
N TYR A 10 -3.75 -3.37 5.00
CA TYR A 10 -4.76 -2.33 5.11
C TYR A 10 -5.96 -2.68 4.24
N ARG A 11 -7.16 -2.55 4.78
CA ARG A 11 -8.37 -2.61 3.96
C ARG A 11 -8.45 -1.34 3.12
N ILE A 12 -8.82 -1.48 1.85
CA ILE A 12 -8.91 -0.36 0.92
C ILE A 12 -10.22 -0.39 0.14
N ALA A 13 -10.54 0.72 -0.52
CA ALA A 13 -11.67 0.82 -1.45
C ALA A 13 -11.32 1.70 -2.65
N GLY A 14 -12.09 1.52 -3.72
CA GLY A 14 -12.06 2.37 -4.92
C GLY A 14 -11.36 1.74 -6.12
N ILE A 15 -10.70 0.58 -5.97
CA ILE A 15 -10.09 -0.15 -7.09
C ILE A 15 -11.20 -0.83 -7.90
N ARG A 16 -11.18 -0.64 -9.22
CA ARG A 16 -12.15 -1.22 -10.16
C ARG A 16 -11.51 -2.14 -11.21
N GLY A 17 -10.19 -2.17 -11.28
CA GLY A 17 -9.45 -3.07 -12.17
C GLY A 17 -7.95 -2.81 -12.18
N ASP A 18 -7.27 -3.50 -13.09
CA ASP A 18 -5.79 -3.54 -13.14
C ASP A 18 -5.13 -2.18 -13.30
N LEU A 19 -5.79 -1.23 -13.97
CA LEU A 19 -5.25 0.12 -14.17
C LEU A 19 -5.18 0.90 -12.85
N ASP A 20 -6.21 0.80 -12.03
CA ASP A 20 -6.25 1.43 -10.71
C ASP A 20 -5.20 0.84 -9.78
N VAL A 21 -5.01 -0.50 -9.84
CA VAL A 21 -3.94 -1.19 -9.09
C VAL A 21 -2.57 -0.63 -9.46
N LYS A 22 -2.31 -0.44 -10.77
CA LYS A 22 -1.03 0.12 -11.24
C LYS A 22 -0.82 1.55 -10.73
N TRP A 23 -1.85 2.40 -10.79
CA TRP A 23 -1.74 3.79 -10.31
C TRP A 23 -1.47 3.86 -8.82
N VAL A 24 -2.18 3.07 -7.99
CA VAL A 24 -1.93 3.01 -6.55
C VAL A 24 -0.52 2.52 -6.25
N LEU A 25 -0.08 1.43 -6.87
CA LEU A 25 1.25 0.87 -6.61
C LEU A 25 2.38 1.79 -7.08
N GLN A 26 2.18 2.55 -8.16
CA GLN A 26 3.16 3.52 -8.65
C GLN A 26 3.39 4.66 -7.65
N GLU A 27 2.32 5.30 -7.18
CA GLU A 27 2.44 6.39 -6.18
C GLU A 27 3.02 5.89 -4.85
N LEU A 28 2.68 4.66 -4.44
CA LEU A 28 3.24 4.06 -3.23
C LEU A 28 4.71 3.69 -3.39
N PHE A 29 5.14 3.25 -4.58
CA PHE A 29 6.53 2.89 -4.84
C PHE A 29 7.48 4.07 -4.65
N ASP A 30 7.08 5.27 -5.08
CA ASP A 30 7.89 6.49 -4.92
C ASP A 30 8.11 6.80 -3.43
N ILE A 31 7.05 6.69 -2.62
CA ILE A 31 7.13 6.88 -1.16
C ILE A 31 8.00 5.82 -0.49
N PHE A 32 7.84 4.56 -0.88
CA PHE A 32 8.59 3.46 -0.29
C PHE A 32 10.07 3.53 -0.62
N THR A 33 10.42 4.01 -1.81
CA THR A 33 11.82 4.26 -2.21
C THR A 33 12.46 5.33 -1.33
N GLU A 34 11.74 6.41 -1.01
CA GLU A 34 12.24 7.49 -0.14
C GLU A 34 12.40 7.05 1.33
N GLN A 35 11.52 6.18 1.82
CA GLN A 35 11.52 5.72 3.23
C GLN A 35 12.31 4.42 3.45
N GLY A 36 12.83 3.81 2.38
CA GLY A 36 13.47 2.49 2.43
C GLY A 36 12.50 1.38 2.87
N ILE A 37 11.20 1.57 2.62
CA ILE A 37 10.13 0.63 2.94
C ILE A 37 9.94 -0.31 1.73
N GLY A 38 9.52 -1.54 1.99
CA GLY A 38 9.54 -2.60 0.98
C GLY A 38 8.38 -2.57 -0.01
N GLN A 39 8.26 -3.68 -0.75
CA GLN A 39 7.27 -3.88 -1.80
C GLN A 39 5.83 -3.89 -1.27
N ALA A 40 4.89 -3.41 -2.07
CA ALA A 40 3.47 -3.57 -1.81
C ALA A 40 2.75 -4.31 -2.94
N THR A 41 1.60 -4.89 -2.61
CA THR A 41 0.68 -5.49 -3.57
C THR A 41 -0.75 -5.16 -3.18
N VAL A 42 -1.65 -5.17 -4.15
CA VAL A 42 -3.09 -5.13 -3.92
C VAL A 42 -3.64 -6.54 -4.14
N GLU A 43 -4.41 -7.04 -3.19
CA GLU A 43 -5.17 -8.28 -3.34
C GLU A 43 -6.66 -7.95 -3.41
N ILE A 44 -7.35 -8.57 -4.36
CA ILE A 44 -8.78 -8.38 -4.58
C ILE A 44 -9.44 -9.76 -4.53
N ALA A 45 -10.35 -9.97 -3.59
CA ALA A 45 -11.06 -11.23 -3.38
C ALA A 45 -12.56 -10.94 -3.22
N GLY A 46 -13.33 -11.17 -4.29
CA GLY A 46 -14.74 -10.75 -4.33
C GLY A 46 -14.86 -9.23 -4.18
N ASP A 47 -15.59 -8.79 -3.16
CA ASP A 47 -15.76 -7.36 -2.85
C ASP A 47 -14.67 -6.80 -1.91
N GLU A 48 -13.81 -7.68 -1.36
CA GLU A 48 -12.73 -7.26 -0.48
C GLU A 48 -11.50 -6.84 -1.27
N GLN A 49 -10.95 -5.68 -0.89
CA GLN A 49 -9.73 -5.12 -1.46
C GLN A 49 -8.77 -4.80 -0.31
N VAL A 50 -7.54 -5.30 -0.40
CA VAL A 50 -6.52 -5.04 0.62
C VAL A 50 -5.20 -4.62 -0.01
N LEU A 51 -4.53 -3.67 0.63
CA LEU A 51 -3.15 -3.29 0.38
C LEU A 51 -2.26 -4.04 1.36
N VAL A 52 -1.35 -4.86 0.86
CA VAL A 52 -0.35 -5.57 1.67
C VAL A 52 0.99 -4.89 1.45
N VAL A 53 1.60 -4.36 2.51
CA VAL A 53 2.90 -3.69 2.48
C VAL A 53 3.92 -4.54 3.24
N LYS A 54 4.99 -4.98 2.57
CA LYS A 54 6.10 -5.71 3.19
C LYS A 54 7.17 -4.72 3.64
N HIS A 55 7.69 -4.90 4.84
CA HIS A 55 8.68 -3.99 5.42
C HIS A 55 9.53 -4.70 6.49
N LYS A 56 10.58 -4.03 6.97
CA LYS A 56 11.31 -4.50 8.15
C LYS A 56 10.52 -4.18 9.43
N PRO A 57 10.68 -4.95 10.51
CA PRO A 57 9.94 -4.74 11.76
C PRO A 57 10.08 -3.34 12.36
N ASP A 58 11.22 -2.68 12.12
CA ASP A 58 11.55 -1.32 12.58
C ASP A 58 11.14 -0.20 11.62
N GLN A 59 10.57 -0.55 10.45
CA GLN A 59 10.13 0.39 9.40
C GLN A 59 8.62 0.25 9.17
N VAL A 60 7.82 0.54 10.18
CA VAL A 60 6.35 0.43 10.09
C VAL A 60 5.82 1.51 9.12
N PRO A 61 5.04 1.14 8.09
CA PRO A 61 4.48 2.11 7.14
C PRO A 61 3.55 3.10 7.83
N ASP A 62 3.71 4.39 7.54
CA ASP A 62 2.82 5.42 8.08
C ASP A 62 1.48 5.43 7.31
N ARG A 63 0.40 5.08 8.02
CA ARG A 63 -0.95 5.06 7.46
C ARG A 63 -1.36 6.39 6.83
N LYS A 64 -0.97 7.52 7.42
CA LYS A 64 -1.33 8.86 6.90
C LYS A 64 -0.65 9.11 5.56
N VAL A 65 0.63 8.76 5.46
CA VAL A 65 1.39 8.89 4.21
C VAL A 65 0.79 7.99 3.11
N ILE A 66 0.42 6.75 3.45
CA ILE A 66 -0.27 5.85 2.50
C ILE A 66 -1.61 6.45 2.05
N ALA A 67 -2.42 6.98 2.98
CA ALA A 67 -3.71 7.58 2.64
C ALA A 67 -3.55 8.76 1.67
N GLU A 68 -2.58 9.64 1.93
CA GLU A 68 -2.28 10.78 1.07
C GLU A 68 -1.82 10.35 -0.32
N ALA A 69 -0.99 9.31 -0.41
CA ALA A 69 -0.55 8.72 -1.68
C ALA A 69 -1.72 8.16 -2.49
N MET A 70 -2.58 7.39 -1.83
CA MET A 70 -3.76 6.79 -2.44
C MET A 70 -4.72 7.85 -2.96
N GLY A 71 -4.89 8.95 -2.21
CA GLY A 71 -5.68 10.11 -2.66
C GLY A 71 -5.07 10.86 -3.85
N LYS A 72 -3.74 10.85 -4.01
CA LYS A 72 -3.06 11.42 -5.19
C LYS A 72 -3.20 10.52 -6.42
N ALA A 73 -3.10 9.20 -6.23
CA ALA A 73 -3.27 8.21 -7.28
C ALA A 73 -4.70 8.21 -7.86
N GLY A 74 -5.69 8.59 -7.05
CA GLY A 74 -7.09 8.66 -7.44
C GLY A 74 -8.03 8.71 -6.24
N ASN A 75 -9.31 8.38 -6.45
CA ASN A 75 -10.31 8.32 -5.38
C ASN A 75 -10.22 7.02 -4.57
N PHE A 76 -9.01 6.62 -4.16
CA PHE A 76 -8.75 5.41 -3.40
C PHE A 76 -8.66 5.72 -1.90
N GLN A 77 -9.17 4.82 -1.07
CA GLN A 77 -9.32 5.07 0.37
C GLN A 77 -8.74 3.92 1.18
N LEU A 78 -8.05 4.24 2.29
CA LEU A 78 -7.83 3.29 3.37
C LEU A 78 -9.11 3.23 4.22
N LEU A 79 -9.56 2.02 4.49
CA LEU A 79 -10.66 1.76 5.41
C LEU A 79 -10.09 1.55 6.83
N ASP A 80 -10.97 1.70 7.82
CA ASP A 80 -10.62 1.55 9.24
C ASP A 80 -10.59 0.09 9.68
#